data_AF-A0A7K4HF83-F1
#
_entry.id   AF-A0A7K4HF83-F1
#
_cell.length_a   1.000
_cell.length_b   1.000
_cell.length_c   1.000
_cell.angle_alpha   90.00
_cell.angle_beta   90.00
_cell.angle_gamma   90.00
#
_symmetry.space_group_name_H-M   'P 1'
#
loop_
_entity.id
_entity.type
_entity.pdbx_description
1 polymer ?
#
loop_
_entity_poly.entity_id
_entity_poly.type
_entity_poly.pdbx_seq_one_letter_code
_entity_poly.pdbx_strand_id
1 'polypeptide(L)'
;MLFVELFATDPSMVGLAWFDFYSIGHFCFGIGVFLFFSLFYTLPKHKGKIPIFSLLFVFILTLGILILWEALEYFVFIDLGWKFEGRADSWQNMTTDLIIGAFGGIVSWIFCYEIVGKDKNVWAYYIFGIIGFALWLVVFMILRAFTIT
;
A
#
# COMPACT_ATOMS: atom_id res chain seq x y z
N MET A 1 14.95 -7.56 -25.28
CA MET A 1 14.49 -6.15 -25.16
C MET A 1 15.09 -5.61 -23.87
N LEU A 2 15.87 -4.52 -23.94
CA LEU A 2 16.76 -4.11 -22.84
C LEU A 2 16.18 -3.00 -21.95
N PHE A 3 14.96 -2.53 -22.23
CA PHE A 3 14.21 -1.61 -21.38
C PHE A 3 12.76 -2.05 -21.34
N VAL A 4 12.34 -2.52 -20.17
CA VAL A 4 10.92 -2.61 -19.81
C VAL A 4 10.42 -1.17 -19.62
N GLU A 5 9.27 -0.82 -20.19
CA GLU A 5 8.75 0.55 -20.09
C GLU A 5 8.54 0.95 -18.63
N LEU A 6 8.82 2.23 -18.33
CA LEU A 6 8.65 2.77 -16.99
C LEU A 6 7.17 2.85 -16.60
N PHE A 7 6.28 3.12 -17.56
CA PHE A 7 4.84 3.23 -17.34
C PHE A 7 4.10 2.35 -18.34
N ALA A 8 3.08 1.61 -17.89
CA ALA A 8 2.16 0.92 -18.78
C ALA A 8 1.27 1.96 -19.48
N THR A 9 1.50 2.17 -20.78
CA THR A 9 0.67 3.04 -21.63
C THR A 9 -0.45 2.30 -22.35
N ASP A 10 -0.47 0.96 -22.30
CA ASP A 10 -1.53 0.11 -22.86
C ASP A 10 -1.75 -1.17 -22.00
N PRO A 11 -2.92 -1.85 -22.14
CA PRO A 11 -3.26 -3.04 -21.35
C PRO A 11 -2.27 -4.20 -21.44
N SER A 12 -1.58 -4.36 -22.57
CA SER A 12 -0.63 -5.46 -22.77
C SER A 12 0.65 -5.29 -21.94
N MET A 13 0.87 -4.11 -21.38
CA MET A 13 2.01 -3.81 -20.50
C MET A 13 1.70 -3.88 -19.00
N VAL A 14 0.43 -4.05 -18.63
CA VAL A 14 0.02 -4.22 -17.22
C VAL A 14 0.69 -5.46 -16.63
N GLY A 15 1.26 -5.35 -15.43
CA GLY A 15 2.09 -6.40 -14.81
C GLY A 15 3.48 -6.56 -15.43
N LEU A 16 3.79 -5.97 -16.59
CA LEU A 16 5.11 -6.04 -17.21
C LEU A 16 5.95 -4.79 -16.94
N ALA A 17 5.36 -3.60 -17.12
CA ALA A 17 6.00 -2.31 -16.90
C ALA A 17 6.36 -2.09 -15.43
N TRP A 18 7.29 -1.16 -15.16
CA TRP A 18 7.64 -0.80 -13.78
C TRP A 18 6.43 -0.28 -13.00
N PHE A 19 5.71 0.69 -13.58
CA PHE A 19 4.49 1.25 -13.02
C PHE A 19 3.30 0.91 -13.91
N ASP A 20 2.23 0.42 -13.31
CA ASP A 20 0.91 0.38 -13.94
C ASP A 20 -0.15 1.00 -13.03
N PHE A 21 -1.42 0.96 -13.46
CA PHE A 21 -2.49 1.57 -12.68
C PHE A 21 -2.84 0.78 -11.40
N TYR A 22 -2.46 -0.50 -11.29
CA TYR A 22 -2.60 -1.30 -10.08
C TYR A 22 -1.54 -0.94 -9.03
N SER A 23 -0.38 -0.44 -9.45
CA SER A 23 0.68 0.04 -8.54
C SER A 23 0.19 1.08 -7.52
N ILE A 24 -0.81 1.90 -7.85
CA ILE A 24 -1.42 2.86 -6.89
C ILE A 24 -2.28 2.16 -5.83
N GLY A 25 -2.84 0.99 -6.14
CA GLY A 25 -3.47 0.11 -5.17
C GLY A 25 -2.51 -0.27 -4.05
N HIS A 26 -1.24 -0.54 -4.37
CA HIS A 26 -0.21 -0.86 -3.37
C HIS A 26 0.07 0.31 -2.42
N PHE A 27 0.02 1.55 -2.89
CA PHE A 27 0.10 2.73 -2.01
C PHE A 27 -1.04 2.75 -0.99
N CYS A 28 -2.29 2.53 -1.46
CA CYS A 28 -3.48 2.45 -0.61
C CYS A 28 -3.35 1.32 0.40
N PHE A 29 -2.87 0.16 -0.05
CA PHE A 29 -2.70 -1.02 0.76
C PHE A 29 -1.67 -0.79 1.87
N GLY A 30 -0.52 -0.18 1.55
CA GLY A 30 0.48 0.24 2.52
C GLY A 30 -0.08 1.16 3.61
N ILE A 31 -0.88 2.17 3.22
CA ILE A 31 -1.60 3.04 4.17
C ILE A 31 -2.56 2.23 5.04
N GLY A 32 -3.41 1.42 4.42
CA GLY A 32 -4.45 0.65 5.12
C GLY A 32 -3.87 -0.33 6.14
N VAL A 33 -2.86 -1.09 5.74
CA VAL A 33 -2.15 -2.04 6.60
C VAL A 33 -1.49 -1.32 7.77
N PHE A 34 -0.82 -0.19 7.51
CA PHE A 34 -0.21 0.60 8.58
C PHE A 34 -1.26 1.14 9.55
N LEU A 35 -2.36 1.71 9.05
CA LEU A 35 -3.47 2.22 9.87
C LEU A 35 -4.02 1.13 10.78
N PHE A 36 -4.24 -0.07 10.25
CA PHE A 36 -4.73 -1.22 11.00
C PHE A 36 -3.78 -1.60 12.14
N PHE A 37 -2.50 -1.89 11.86
CA PHE A 37 -1.56 -2.29 12.90
C PHE A 37 -1.23 -1.15 13.86
N SER A 38 -1.32 0.10 13.42
CA SER A 38 -1.12 1.25 14.30
C SER A 38 -2.16 1.32 15.42
N LEU A 39 -3.31 0.63 15.33
CA LEU A 39 -4.28 0.54 16.44
C LEU A 39 -3.65 0.02 17.74
N PHE A 40 -2.70 -0.92 17.63
CA PHE A 40 -1.96 -1.47 18.78
C PHE A 40 -0.97 -0.48 19.39
N TYR A 41 -0.63 0.59 18.66
CA TYR A 41 0.15 1.71 19.15
C TYR A 41 -0.74 2.86 19.67
N THR A 42 -1.73 3.28 18.88
CA THR A 42 -2.53 4.48 19.11
C THR A 42 -3.56 4.31 20.22
N LEU A 43 -4.27 3.16 20.30
CA LEU A 43 -5.35 2.97 21.29
C LEU A 43 -4.82 2.94 22.73
N PRO A 44 -3.74 2.20 23.07
CA PRO A 44 -3.18 2.27 24.41
C PRO A 44 -2.70 3.69 24.75
N LYS A 45 -2.05 4.36 23.79
CA LYS A 45 -1.50 5.70 23.97
C LYS A 45 -2.58 6.75 24.21
N HIS A 46 -3.72 6.64 23.52
CA HIS A 46 -4.90 7.47 23.77
C HIS A 46 -5.42 7.32 25.21
N LYS A 47 -5.37 6.09 25.74
CA LYS A 47 -5.76 5.77 27.12
C LYS A 47 -4.66 6.05 28.16
N GLY A 48 -3.57 6.71 27.76
CA GLY A 48 -2.43 6.98 28.65
C GLY A 48 -1.62 5.75 29.06
N LYS A 49 -1.75 4.63 28.34
CA LYS A 49 -1.05 3.37 28.58
C LYS A 49 0.15 3.21 27.65
N ILE A 50 1.04 2.29 28.01
CA ILE A 50 2.17 1.89 27.17
C ILE A 50 1.63 1.20 25.91
N PRO A 51 2.08 1.59 24.70
CA PRO A 51 1.77 0.89 23.45
C PRO A 51 2.10 -0.61 23.50
N ILE A 52 1.25 -1.44 22.88
CA ILE A 52 1.50 -2.89 22.74
C ILE A 52 2.64 -3.11 21.73
N PHE A 53 2.59 -2.37 20.62
CA PHE A 53 3.63 -2.36 19.59
C PHE A 53 4.35 -1.02 19.55
N SER A 54 5.65 -1.04 19.27
CA SER A 54 6.38 0.17 18.91
C SER A 54 5.98 0.62 17.50
N LEU A 55 6.11 1.91 17.21
CA LEU A 55 5.76 2.44 15.89
C LEU A 55 6.67 1.87 14.79
N LEU A 56 7.94 1.58 15.11
CA LEU A 56 8.86 0.87 14.23
C LEU A 56 8.40 -0.56 13.95
N PHE A 57 7.93 -1.28 14.98
CA PHE A 57 7.43 -2.64 14.81
C PHE A 57 6.16 -2.68 13.94
N VAL A 58 5.25 -1.71 14.10
CA VAL A 58 4.10 -1.53 13.20
C VAL A 58 4.53 -1.36 11.74
N PHE A 59 5.59 -0.57 11.50
CA PHE A 59 6.14 -0.41 10.15
C PHE A 59 6.74 -1.71 9.59
N ILE A 60 7.51 -2.45 10.40
CA ILE A 60 8.07 -3.75 10.01
C ILE A 60 6.95 -4.75 9.66
N LEU A 61 5.88 -4.81 10.45
CA LEU A 61 4.71 -5.64 10.14
C LEU A 61 4.05 -5.24 8.82
N THR A 62 3.98 -3.93 8.56
CA THR A 62 3.45 -3.40 7.29
C THR A 62 4.29 -3.92 6.11
N LEU A 63 5.61 -3.80 6.17
CA LEU A 63 6.50 -4.34 5.13
C LEU A 63 6.35 -5.86 4.97
N GLY A 64 6.23 -6.60 6.06
CA GLY A 64 6.01 -8.04 6.01
C GLY A 64 4.72 -8.43 5.29
N ILE A 65 3.64 -7.69 5.51
CA ILE A 65 2.36 -7.91 4.81
C ILE A 65 2.44 -7.49 3.33
N LEU A 66 3.15 -6.42 2.98
CA LEU A 66 3.36 -6.05 1.58
C LEU A 66 4.11 -7.16 0.82
N ILE A 67 5.19 -7.69 1.40
CA ILE A 67 5.94 -8.81 0.81
C ILE A 67 5.05 -10.06 0.68
N LEU A 68 4.27 -10.36 1.72
CA LEU A 68 3.33 -11.48 1.68
C LEU A 68 2.27 -11.29 0.59
N TRP A 69 1.78 -10.07 0.40
CA TRP A 69 0.80 -9.75 -0.62
C TRP A 69 1.33 -10.03 -2.02
N GLU A 70 2.51 -9.53 -2.37
CA GLU A 70 3.16 -9.85 -3.66
C GLU A 70 3.37 -11.35 -3.87
N ALA A 71 3.80 -12.06 -2.81
CA ALA A 71 3.94 -13.51 -2.90
C ALA A 71 2.60 -14.21 -3.16
N LEU A 72 1.50 -13.74 -2.55
CA LEU A 72 0.16 -14.24 -2.83
C LEU A 72 -0.27 -13.91 -4.25
N GLU A 73 0.02 -12.71 -4.76
CA GLU A 73 -0.28 -12.33 -6.13
C GLU A 73 0.43 -13.25 -7.12
N TYR A 74 1.72 -13.50 -6.90
CA TYR A 74 2.55 -14.31 -7.78
C TYR A 74 2.20 -15.81 -7.72
N PHE A 75 2.02 -16.39 -6.54
CA PHE A 75 1.79 -17.84 -6.44
C PHE A 75 0.33 -18.23 -6.46
N VAL A 76 -0.54 -17.47 -5.80
CA VAL A 76 -1.93 -17.87 -5.58
C VAL A 76 -2.85 -17.22 -6.62
N PHE A 77 -2.71 -15.92 -6.88
CA PHE A 77 -3.66 -15.23 -7.76
C PHE A 77 -3.45 -15.58 -9.23
N ILE A 78 -2.23 -15.93 -9.64
CA ILE A 78 -1.98 -16.51 -10.97
C ILE A 78 -2.75 -17.82 -11.12
N ASP A 79 -2.61 -18.75 -10.18
CA ASP A 79 -3.27 -20.07 -10.24
C ASP A 79 -4.80 -19.97 -10.17
N LEU A 80 -5.32 -18.97 -9.45
CA LEU A 80 -6.76 -18.70 -9.36
C LEU A 80 -7.32 -17.90 -10.55
N GLY A 81 -6.47 -17.43 -11.47
CA GLY A 81 -6.88 -16.59 -12.59
C GLY A 81 -7.40 -15.21 -12.18
N TRP A 82 -6.99 -14.72 -11.00
CA TRP A 82 -7.40 -13.42 -10.47
C TRP A 82 -6.50 -12.27 -10.94
N LYS A 83 -5.34 -12.58 -11.52
CA LYS A 83 -4.47 -11.58 -12.13
C LYS A 83 -5.05 -11.05 -13.44
N PHE A 84 -4.75 -9.78 -13.73
CA PHE A 84 -5.19 -9.13 -14.96
C PHE A 84 -4.75 -9.94 -16.18
N GLU A 85 -5.71 -10.37 -17.00
CA GLU A 85 -5.49 -11.24 -18.17
C GLU A 85 -4.70 -12.53 -17.88
N GLY A 86 -4.69 -13.01 -16.62
CA GLY A 86 -3.92 -14.18 -16.21
C GLY A 86 -2.40 -13.98 -16.30
N ARG A 87 -1.93 -12.73 -16.31
CA ARG A 87 -0.51 -12.39 -16.48
C ARG A 87 0.23 -12.37 -15.14
N ALA A 88 1.42 -12.96 -15.15
CA ALA A 88 2.38 -12.85 -14.04
C ALA A 88 3.04 -11.47 -14.05
N ASP A 89 3.28 -10.92 -12.85
CA ASP A 89 4.07 -9.69 -12.76
C ASP A 89 5.53 -9.96 -13.09
N SER A 90 6.14 -8.99 -13.75
CA SER A 90 7.59 -8.92 -13.89
C SER A 90 8.23 -8.60 -12.55
N TRP A 91 9.51 -8.99 -12.40
CA TRP A 91 10.29 -8.64 -11.21
C TRP A 91 10.36 -7.12 -10.98
N GLN A 92 10.32 -6.32 -12.06
CA GLN A 92 10.32 -4.87 -12.01
C GLN A 92 9.02 -4.31 -11.45
N ASN A 93 7.88 -4.84 -11.89
CA ASN A 93 6.55 -4.44 -11.43
C ASN A 93 6.39 -4.76 -9.93
N MET A 94 6.66 -6.01 -9.54
CA MET A 94 6.61 -6.45 -8.14
C MET A 94 7.53 -5.63 -7.23
N THR A 95 8.75 -5.30 -7.69
CA THR A 95 9.67 -4.44 -6.92
C THR A 95 9.11 -3.03 -6.73
N THR A 96 8.50 -2.49 -7.79
CA THR A 96 7.92 -1.15 -7.76
C THR A 96 6.72 -1.09 -6.82
N ASP A 97 5.87 -2.11 -6.86
CA ASP A 97 4.68 -2.22 -6.03
C ASP A 97 5.04 -2.34 -4.54
N LEU A 98 6.09 -3.08 -4.20
CA LEU A 98 6.66 -3.09 -2.84
C LEU A 98 7.19 -1.72 -2.41
N ILE A 99 7.91 -1.02 -3.28
CA ILE A 99 8.45 0.32 -2.97
C ILE A 99 7.32 1.32 -2.75
N ILE A 100 6.29 1.29 -3.59
CA ILE A 100 5.13 2.19 -3.50
C ILE A 100 4.32 1.88 -2.24
N GLY A 101 4.07 0.60 -1.95
CA GLY A 101 3.39 0.21 -0.72
C GLY A 101 4.17 0.61 0.52
N ALA A 102 5.49 0.40 0.52
CA ALA A 102 6.36 0.83 1.61
C ALA A 102 6.30 2.35 1.78
N PHE A 103 6.26 3.11 0.68
CA PHE A 103 6.10 4.56 0.71
C PHE A 103 4.76 4.98 1.36
N GLY A 104 3.65 4.32 1.03
CA GLY A 104 2.36 4.54 1.71
C GLY A 104 2.44 4.27 3.23
N GLY A 105 3.14 3.21 3.61
CA GLY A 105 3.44 2.90 5.02
C GLY A 105 4.29 3.97 5.70
N ILE A 106 5.33 4.49 5.04
CA ILE A 106 6.21 5.55 5.56
C ILE A 106 5.43 6.85 5.78
N VAL A 107 4.59 7.26 4.81
CA VAL A 107 3.74 8.45 4.95
C VAL A 107 2.85 8.31 6.17
N SER A 108 2.19 7.15 6.32
CA SER A 108 1.33 6.88 7.48
C SER A 108 2.10 6.87 8.80
N TRP A 109 3.32 6.33 8.79
CA TRP A 109 4.23 6.34 9.94
C TRP A 109 4.60 7.77 10.37
N ILE A 110 4.99 8.63 9.43
CA ILE A 110 5.34 10.03 9.70
C ILE A 110 4.14 10.75 10.30
N PHE A 111 2.96 10.62 9.70
CA PHE A 111 1.74 11.24 10.23
C PHE A 111 1.37 10.72 11.62
N CYS A 112 1.50 9.41 11.87
CA CYS A 112 1.24 8.84 13.19
C CYS A 112 2.23 9.38 14.23
N TYR A 113 3.52 9.49 13.87
CA TYR A 113 4.54 10.05 14.74
C TYR A 113 4.30 11.54 15.05
N GLU A 114 3.92 12.35 14.07
CA GLU A 114 3.67 13.77 14.31
C GLU A 114 2.39 13.97 15.15
N ILE A 115 1.28 13.36 14.76
CA ILE A 115 -0.04 13.64 15.35
C ILE A 115 -0.28 12.87 16.66
N VAL A 116 0.07 11.58 16.70
CA VAL A 116 -0.16 10.73 17.87
C VAL A 116 1.09 10.64 18.73
N GLY A 117 2.28 10.70 18.12
CA GLY A 117 3.57 10.80 18.80
C GLY A 117 3.63 11.98 19.77
N LYS A 118 3.34 13.18 19.26
CA LYS A 118 3.50 14.47 19.95
C LYS A 118 2.20 14.98 20.56
N ASP A 119 1.13 15.07 19.77
CA ASP A 119 -0.11 15.76 20.19
C ASP A 119 -1.17 14.84 20.81
N LYS A 120 -0.96 13.52 20.77
CA LYS A 120 -1.90 12.48 21.24
C LYS A 120 -3.29 12.55 20.59
N ASN A 121 -3.42 13.21 19.44
CA ASN A 121 -4.70 13.37 18.74
C ASN A 121 -4.99 12.18 17.82
N VAL A 122 -5.44 11.07 18.42
CA VAL A 122 -5.70 9.83 17.68
C VAL A 122 -6.81 9.97 16.63
N TRP A 123 -7.82 10.79 16.90
CA TRP A 123 -8.93 11.00 15.96
C TRP A 123 -8.48 11.70 14.68
N ALA A 124 -7.66 12.74 14.78
CA ALA A 124 -7.14 13.44 13.60
C ALA A 124 -6.34 12.49 12.70
N TYR A 125 -5.53 11.61 13.29
CA TYR A 125 -4.76 10.62 12.54
C TYR A 125 -5.64 9.63 11.77
N TYR A 126 -6.68 9.07 12.40
CA TYR A 126 -7.56 8.12 11.70
C TYR A 126 -8.50 8.77 10.70
N ILE A 127 -8.97 10.00 10.96
CA ILE A 127 -9.75 10.77 9.97
C ILE A 127 -8.88 11.04 8.73
N PHE A 128 -7.64 11.49 8.93
CA PHE A 128 -6.69 11.67 7.84
C PHE A 128 -6.46 10.37 7.07
N GLY A 129 -6.24 9.26 7.79
CA GLY A 129 -6.03 7.94 7.18
C GLY A 129 -7.21 7.47 6.33
N ILE A 130 -8.45 7.60 6.82
CA ILE A 130 -9.66 7.22 6.10
C ILE A 130 -9.87 8.11 4.86
N ILE A 131 -9.69 9.43 5.00
CA ILE A 131 -9.81 10.37 3.87
C ILE A 131 -8.74 10.08 2.82
N GLY A 132 -7.49 9.86 3.26
CA GLY A 132 -6.39 9.50 2.37
C GLY A 132 -6.68 8.21 1.61
N PHE A 133 -7.08 7.15 2.32
CA PHE A 133 -7.45 5.88 1.70
C PHE A 133 -8.59 6.05 0.68
N ALA A 134 -9.65 6.77 1.04
CA ALA A 134 -10.78 7.03 0.13
C ALA A 134 -10.35 7.83 -1.11
N LEU A 135 -9.49 8.85 -0.95
CA LEU A 135 -8.97 9.65 -2.06
C LEU A 135 -8.18 8.79 -3.03
N TRP A 136 -7.28 7.93 -2.52
CA TRP A 136 -6.47 7.08 -3.39
C TRP A 136 -7.28 5.96 -4.06
N LEU A 137 -8.35 5.49 -3.42
CA LEU A 137 -9.31 4.59 -4.07
C LEU A 137 -10.01 5.29 -5.25
N VAL A 138 -10.39 6.57 -5.10
CA VAL A 138 -10.94 7.35 -6.23
C VAL A 138 -9.91 7.51 -7.35
N VAL A 139 -8.66 7.82 -7.02
CA VAL A 139 -7.57 7.92 -8.01
C VAL A 139 -7.39 6.59 -8.76
N PHE A 140 -7.39 5.46 -8.05
CA PHE A 140 -7.33 4.13 -8.66
C PHE A 140 -8.49 3.90 -9.65
N MET A 141 -9.72 4.23 -9.26
CA MET A 141 -10.89 4.08 -10.13
C MET A 141 -10.80 4.94 -11.40
N ILE A 142 -10.27 6.17 -11.28
CA ILE A 142 -10.04 7.07 -12.41
C ILE A 142 -9.01 6.48 -13.38
N LEU A 143 -7.85 6.05 -12.87
CA LEU A 143 -6.79 5.49 -13.70
C LEU A 143 -7.23 4.21 -14.40
N ARG A 144 -7.90 3.32 -13.67
CA ARG A 144 -8.50 2.12 -14.23
C ARG A 144 -9.44 2.42 -15.40
N ALA A 145 -10.26 3.48 -15.30
CA ALA A 145 -11.17 3.86 -16.37
C ALA A 145 -10.42 4.32 -17.63
N PHE A 146 -9.29 5.02 -17.49
CA PHE A 146 -8.48 5.49 -18.61
C PHE A 146 -7.61 4.41 -19.25
N THR A 147 -7.24 3.34 -18.54
CA THR A 147 -6.35 2.30 -19.09
C THR A 147 -7.09 1.11 -19.73
N ILE A 148 -8.35 0.84 -19.33
CA ILE A 148 -9.13 -0.31 -19.84
C ILE A 148 -10.11 0.08 -20.98
N THR A 149 -10.10 1.34 -21.42
CA THR A 149 -10.87 1.80 -22.59
C THR A 149 -9.99 1.88 -23.83
#